data_AF-B1N7F5-F1
#
_entry.id   AF-B1N7F5-F1
#
_cell.length_a   1.000
_cell.length_b   1.000
_cell.length_c   1.000
_cell.angle_alpha   90.00
_cell.angle_beta   90.00
_cell.angle_gamma   90.00
#
_symmetry.space_group_name_H-M   'P 1'
#
loop_
_entity.id
_entity.type
_entity.pdbx_description
1 polymer ?
#
loop_
_entity_poly.entity_id
_entity_poly.type
_entity_poly.pdbx_seq_one_letter_code
_entity_poly.pdbx_strand_id
1 'polypeptide(L)'
;IYFQVQDDYLDCFADPEVLGKIGTDIQDFKCSWLVVKALELCNEEQKKLLYENYGKDDSECIAKIKALYNDLKLEEVFLEYEKKSYEKLTSSIAAHPSKAVQAVLHSFLGKIYKRQ
;
A
#
# COMPACT_ATOMS: atom_id res chain seq x y z
N ILE A 1 7.14 -5.14 7.08
CA ILE A 1 5.99 -4.21 7.17
C ILE A 1 5.98 -3.27 5.96
N TYR A 2 6.90 -2.31 5.82
CA TYR A 2 6.91 -1.38 4.68
C TYR A 2 6.81 -2.09 3.31
N PHE A 3 7.62 -3.12 3.07
CA PHE A 3 7.57 -3.90 1.82
C PHE A 3 6.17 -4.48 1.50
N GLN A 4 5.46 -5.00 2.51
CA GLN A 4 4.12 -5.56 2.33
C GLN A 4 3.10 -4.45 2.06
N VAL A 5 3.22 -3.29 2.72
CA VAL A 5 2.38 -2.13 2.43
C VAL A 5 2.57 -1.65 0.98
N GLN A 6 3.80 -1.74 0.45
CA GLN A 6 4.04 -1.48 -0.97
C GLN A 6 3.37 -2.54 -1.86
N ASP A 7 3.40 -3.84 -1.51
CA ASP A 7 2.69 -4.87 -2.28
C ASP A 7 1.19 -4.59 -2.32
N ASP A 8 0.58 -4.29 -1.16
CA ASP A 8 -0.84 -4.00 -1.05
C ASP A 8 -1.23 -2.75 -1.87
N TYR A 9 -0.36 -1.72 -1.89
CA TYR A 9 -0.55 -0.54 -2.73
C TYR A 9 -0.47 -0.87 -4.22
N LEU A 10 0.60 -1.56 -4.63
CA LEU A 10 0.84 -1.90 -6.04
C LEU A 10 -0.24 -2.85 -6.57
N ASP A 11 -0.76 -3.77 -5.76
CA ASP A 11 -1.86 -4.65 -6.17
C ASP A 11 -3.10 -3.87 -6.64
N CYS A 12 -3.38 -2.71 -6.05
CA CYS A 12 -4.51 -1.89 -6.47
C CYS A 12 -4.17 -0.86 -7.57
N PHE A 13 -3.01 -0.19 -7.45
CA PHE A 13 -2.66 1.02 -8.19
C PHE A 13 -1.64 0.82 -9.31
N ALA A 14 -0.86 -0.26 -9.30
CA ALA A 14 0.11 -0.49 -10.36
C ALA A 14 -0.58 -0.96 -11.65
N ASP A 15 0.01 -0.58 -12.79
CA ASP A 15 -0.37 -1.15 -14.07
C ASP A 15 -0.10 -2.67 -14.07
N PRO A 16 -1.01 -3.51 -14.59
CA PRO A 16 -0.80 -4.96 -14.63
C PRO A 16 0.48 -5.39 -15.36
N GLU A 17 0.95 -4.59 -16.33
CA GLU A 17 2.22 -4.82 -17.03
C GLU A 17 3.43 -4.64 -16.12
N VAL A 18 3.38 -3.67 -15.21
CA VAL A 18 4.43 -3.40 -14.21
C VAL A 18 4.40 -4.47 -13.12
N LEU A 19 3.20 -4.79 -12.62
CA LEU A 19 3.01 -5.78 -11.56
C LEU A 19 3.23 -7.23 -12.05
N GLY A 20 3.14 -7.48 -13.37
CA GLY A 20 3.19 -8.80 -13.99
C GLY A 20 1.97 -9.67 -13.72
N LYS A 21 0.94 -9.11 -13.07
CA LYS A 21 -0.35 -9.75 -12.77
C LYS A 21 -1.43 -8.68 -12.62
N ILE A 22 -2.69 -9.10 -12.72
CA ILE A 22 -3.82 -8.28 -12.28
C ILE A 22 -3.91 -8.42 -10.76
N GLY A 23 -3.98 -7.32 -10.04
CA GLY A 23 -4.17 -7.36 -8.59
C GLY A 23 -5.56 -7.84 -8.19
N THR A 24 -5.62 -8.57 -7.08
CA THR A 24 -6.82 -9.30 -6.65
C THR A 24 -7.26 -9.04 -5.22
N ASP A 25 -6.55 -8.19 -4.48
CA ASP A 25 -6.78 -7.99 -3.05
C ASP A 25 -8.23 -7.58 -2.70
N ILE A 26 -8.88 -6.80 -3.58
CA ILE A 26 -10.25 -6.33 -3.38
C ILE A 26 -11.25 -7.49 -3.45
N GLN A 27 -11.24 -8.26 -4.54
CA GLN A 27 -12.18 -9.36 -4.73
C GLN A 27 -11.87 -10.57 -3.83
N ASP A 28 -10.60 -10.76 -3.44
CA ASP A 28 -10.17 -11.81 -2.52
C ASP A 28 -10.50 -11.48 -1.05
N PHE A 29 -11.13 -10.33 -0.78
CA PHE A 29 -11.46 -9.85 0.56
C PHE A 29 -10.23 -9.78 1.48
N LYS A 30 -9.07 -9.42 0.93
CA LYS A 30 -7.85 -9.34 1.74
C LYS A 30 -7.91 -8.17 2.69
N CYS A 31 -7.37 -8.38 3.88
CA CYS A 31 -7.10 -7.32 4.86
C CYS A 31 -5.83 -6.55 4.45
N SER A 32 -5.87 -5.90 3.30
CA SER A 32 -4.77 -5.10 2.77
C SER A 32 -4.64 -3.78 3.54
N TRP A 33 -3.46 -3.17 3.49
CA TRP A 33 -3.25 -1.84 4.07
C TRP A 33 -4.23 -0.80 3.53
N LEU A 34 -4.60 -0.90 2.24
CA LEU A 34 -5.52 0.03 1.60
C LEU A 34 -6.93 -0.01 2.21
N VAL A 35 -7.50 -1.20 2.44
CA VAL A 35 -8.86 -1.29 3.02
C VAL A 35 -8.89 -0.81 4.46
N VAL A 36 -7.82 -1.07 5.24
CA VAL A 36 -7.71 -0.57 6.61
C VAL A 36 -7.60 0.96 6.61
N LYS A 37 -6.81 1.55 5.71
CA LYS A 37 -6.71 3.02 5.59
C LYS A 37 -7.98 3.66 5.06
N ALA A 38 -8.67 3.01 4.13
CA ALA A 38 -9.97 3.46 3.70
C ALA A 38 -10.96 3.51 4.89
N LEU A 39 -11.05 2.44 5.68
CA LEU A 39 -11.93 2.38 6.85
C LEU A 39 -11.61 3.43 7.92
N GLU A 40 -10.34 3.82 8.07
CA GLU A 40 -9.93 4.91 8.98
C GLU A 40 -10.38 6.30 8.49
N LEU A 41 -10.49 6.51 7.17
CA LEU A 41 -10.73 7.81 6.55
C LEU A 41 -12.17 7.99 6.04
N CYS A 42 -12.89 6.90 5.81
CA CYS A 42 -14.27 6.92 5.33
C CYS A 42 -15.20 7.66 6.29
N ASN A 43 -16.14 8.41 5.71
CA ASN A 43 -17.40 8.75 6.39
C ASN A 43 -18.37 7.54 6.38
N GLU A 44 -19.53 7.67 7.03
CA GLU A 44 -20.50 6.58 7.15
C GLU A 44 -21.05 6.08 5.79
N GLU A 45 -21.28 6.97 4.82
CA GLU A 45 -21.77 6.60 3.49
C GLU A 45 -20.70 5.83 2.70
N GLN A 46 -19.46 6.32 2.73
CA GLN A 46 -18.31 5.66 2.12
C GLN A 46 -18.01 4.30 2.76
N LYS A 47 -18.18 4.19 4.08
CA LYS A 47 -18.01 2.94 4.82
C LYS A 47 -19.06 1.92 4.43
N LYS A 48 -20.32 2.35 4.28
CA LYS A 48 -21.39 1.50 3.75
C LYS A 48 -21.08 1.03 2.32
N LEU A 49 -20.64 1.94 1.44
CA LEU A 49 -20.20 1.57 0.09
C LEU A 49 -19.07 0.55 0.12
N LEU A 50 -18.07 0.74 0.99
CA LEU A 50 -16.97 -0.20 1.15
C LEU A 50 -17.48 -1.60 1.56
N TYR A 51 -18.34 -1.69 2.58
CA TYR A 51 -18.90 -2.97 3.03
C TYR A 51 -19.79 -3.65 1.99
N GLU A 52 -20.49 -2.89 1.17
CA GLU A 52 -21.35 -3.45 0.12
C GLU A 52 -20.58 -3.97 -1.09
N ASN A 53 -19.35 -3.51 -1.34
CA ASN A 53 -18.63 -3.80 -2.58
C ASN A 53 -17.32 -4.58 -2.38
N TYR A 54 -16.66 -4.47 -1.22
CA TYR A 54 -15.39 -5.16 -0.97
C TYR A 54 -15.56 -6.68 -0.84
N GLY A 55 -14.66 -7.48 -1.43
CA GLY A 55 -14.75 -8.96 -1.45
C GLY A 55 -15.68 -9.55 -2.48
N LYS A 56 -16.14 -8.76 -3.45
CA LYS A 56 -16.97 -9.23 -4.55
C LYS A 56 -16.12 -9.35 -5.80
N ASP A 57 -16.11 -10.54 -6.39
CA ASP A 57 -15.54 -10.80 -7.72
C ASP A 57 -16.50 -10.30 -8.81
N ASP A 58 -16.75 -8.99 -8.80
CA ASP A 58 -17.58 -8.27 -9.75
C ASP A 58 -16.89 -6.97 -10.14
N SER A 59 -16.77 -6.75 -11.46
CA SER A 59 -15.99 -5.64 -11.98
C SER A 59 -16.52 -4.25 -11.57
N GLU A 60 -17.84 -4.10 -11.41
CA GLU A 60 -18.44 -2.85 -10.96
C GLU A 60 -18.18 -2.59 -9.48
N CYS A 61 -18.26 -3.64 -8.65
CA CYS A 61 -17.91 -3.58 -7.23
C CYS A 61 -16.44 -3.19 -7.04
N ILE A 62 -15.52 -3.83 -7.78
CA ILE A 62 -14.09 -3.51 -7.74
C ILE A 62 -13.85 -2.06 -8.18
N ALA A 63 -14.49 -1.61 -9.26
CA ALA A 63 -14.36 -0.23 -9.75
C ALA A 63 -14.85 0.80 -8.71
N LYS A 64 -15.95 0.53 -7.99
CA LYS A 64 -16.44 1.38 -6.91
C LYS A 64 -15.45 1.48 -5.75
N ILE A 65 -14.81 0.38 -5.37
CA ILE A 65 -13.76 0.39 -4.33
C ILE A 65 -12.54 1.20 -4.79
N LYS A 66 -12.08 1.01 -6.03
CA LYS A 66 -10.96 1.79 -6.57
C LYS A 66 -11.29 3.29 -6.65
N ALA A 67 -12.51 3.65 -7.07
CA ALA A 67 -12.97 5.03 -7.06
C ALA A 67 -12.99 5.61 -5.64
N LEU A 68 -13.49 4.87 -4.67
CA LEU A 68 -13.46 5.28 -3.26
C LEU A 68 -12.02 5.52 -2.77
N TYR A 69 -11.06 4.66 -3.14
CA TYR A 69 -9.66 4.86 -2.76
C TYR A 69 -9.06 6.14 -3.37
N ASN A 70 -9.46 6.49 -4.59
CA ASN A 70 -9.08 7.75 -5.23
C ASN A 70 -9.71 8.96 -4.51
N ASP A 71 -11.00 8.88 -4.15
CA ASP A 71 -11.71 9.95 -3.42
C ASP A 71 -11.08 10.20 -2.04
N LEU A 72 -10.62 9.14 -1.38
CA LEU A 72 -9.88 9.20 -0.11
C LEU A 72 -8.40 9.57 -0.28
N LYS A 73 -7.94 9.77 -1.52
CA LYS A 73 -6.56 10.12 -1.86
C LYS A 73 -5.54 9.14 -1.27
N LEU A 74 -5.84 7.84 -1.32
CA LEU A 74 -4.98 6.83 -0.68
C LEU A 74 -3.59 6.73 -1.31
N GLU A 75 -3.42 7.13 -2.58
CA GLU A 75 -2.10 7.30 -3.18
C GLU A 75 -1.27 8.36 -2.44
N GLU A 76 -1.84 9.54 -2.16
CA GLU A 76 -1.17 10.59 -1.39
C GLU A 76 -0.82 10.11 0.03
N VAL A 77 -1.75 9.38 0.67
CA VAL A 77 -1.54 8.78 2.01
C VAL A 77 -0.40 7.75 1.98
N PHE A 78 -0.33 6.93 0.94
CA PHE A 78 0.75 5.96 0.75
C PHE A 78 2.09 6.65 0.52
N LEU A 79 2.16 7.67 -0.33
CA LEU A 79 3.41 8.41 -0.61
C LEU A 79 3.97 9.06 0.66
N GLU A 80 3.10 9.62 1.50
CA GLU A 80 3.49 10.18 2.80
C GLU A 80 3.96 9.08 3.77
N TYR A 81 3.28 7.93 3.80
CA TYR A 81 3.70 6.77 4.60
C TYR A 81 5.06 6.22 4.14
N GLU A 82 5.27 6.10 2.84
CA GLU A 82 6.51 5.63 2.23
C GLU A 82 7.68 6.54 2.61
N LYS A 83 7.50 7.87 2.47
CA LYS A 83 8.50 8.86 2.86
C LYS A 83 8.87 8.73 4.34
N LYS A 84 7.88 8.72 5.24
CA LYS A 84 8.10 8.59 6.68
C LYS A 84 8.77 7.27 7.05
N SER A 85 8.38 6.18 6.39
CA SER A 85 8.98 4.87 6.62
C SER A 85 10.44 4.85 6.19
N TYR A 86 10.77 5.44 5.04
CA TYR A 86 12.13 5.56 4.56
C TYR A 86 13.00 6.42 5.49
N GLU A 87 12.52 7.58 5.92
CA GLU A 87 13.22 8.45 6.88
C GLU A 87 13.49 7.73 8.22
N LYS A 88 12.51 6.99 8.73
CA LYS A 88 12.67 6.20 9.95
C LYS A 88 13.69 5.07 9.79
N LEU A 89 13.62 4.34 8.69
CA LEU A 89 14.54 3.23 8.40
C LEU A 89 15.97 3.73 8.22
N THR A 90 16.18 4.76 7.41
CA THR A 90 17.50 5.37 7.20
C THR A 90 18.10 5.91 8.51
N SER A 91 17.30 6.60 9.33
CA SER A 91 17.74 7.07 10.65
C SER A 91 18.13 5.91 11.59
N SER A 92 17.33 4.83 11.60
CA SER A 92 17.61 3.65 12.43
C SER A 92 18.88 2.91 11.96
N ILE A 93 19.10 2.83 10.65
CA ILE A 93 20.32 2.25 10.08
C ILE A 93 21.54 3.11 10.47
N ALA A 94 21.44 4.43 10.32
CA ALA A 94 22.54 5.35 10.65
C ALA A 94 22.96 5.27 12.13
N ALA A 95 22.00 5.03 13.03
CA ALA A 95 22.23 4.86 14.47
C ALA A 95 22.89 3.52 14.86
N HIS A 96 22.96 2.54 13.94
CA HIS A 96 23.54 1.23 14.24
C HIS A 96 25.07 1.32 14.38
N PRO A 97 25.71 0.73 15.41
CA PRO A 97 27.14 0.92 15.67
C PRO A 97 28.06 0.28 14.61
N SER A 98 27.65 -0.83 13.99
CA SER A 98 28.47 -1.54 13.00
C SER A 98 28.27 -1.01 11.59
N LYS A 99 29.34 -0.47 10.98
CA LYS A 99 29.36 -0.01 9.58
C LYS A 99 29.10 -1.13 8.57
N ALA A 100 29.56 -2.35 8.85
CA ALA A 100 29.27 -3.51 8.00
C ALA A 100 27.77 -3.82 7.97
N VAL A 101 27.10 -3.76 9.12
CA VAL A 101 25.65 -3.94 9.20
C VAL A 101 24.91 -2.79 8.52
N GLN A 102 25.37 -1.54 8.68
CA GLN A 102 24.79 -0.40 7.96
C GLN A 102 24.80 -0.62 6.44
N ALA A 103 25.93 -1.07 5.88
CA ALA A 103 26.06 -1.34 4.45
C ALA A 103 25.08 -2.42 3.95
N VAL A 104 24.93 -3.51 4.71
CA VAL A 104 23.96 -4.56 4.40
C VAL A 104 22.54 -3.99 4.42
N LEU A 105 22.13 -3.31 5.49
CA LEU A 105 20.77 -2.78 5.62
C LEU A 105 20.44 -1.72 4.55
N HIS A 106 21.40 -0.85 4.19
CA HIS A 106 21.24 0.08 3.08
C HIS A 106 21.07 -0.65 1.74
N SER A 107 21.81 -1.74 1.51
CA SER A 107 21.65 -2.56 0.30
C SER A 107 20.25 -3.16 0.21
N PHE A 108 19.69 -3.66 1.32
CA PHE A 108 18.31 -4.15 1.36
C PHE A 108 17.29 -3.04 1.13
N LEU A 109 17.44 -1.89 1.79
CA LEU A 109 16.53 -0.75 1.64
C LEU A 109 16.53 -0.21 0.21
N GLY A 110 17.69 -0.12 -0.43
CA GLY A 110 17.82 0.33 -1.82
C GLY A 110 17.15 -0.59 -2.84
N LYS A 111 16.95 -1.87 -2.52
CA LYS A 111 16.24 -2.82 -3.39
C LYS A 111 14.71 -2.69 -3.31
N ILE A 112 14.18 -2.11 -2.24
CA ILE A 112 12.72 -2.07 -2.00
C ILE A 112 12.14 -0.66 -2.08
N TYR A 113 12.94 0.38 -1.82
CA TYR A 113 12.46 1.75 -1.83
C TYR A 113 12.02 2.17 -3.24
N LYS A 114 10.80 2.70 -3.36
CA LYS A 114 10.20 3.13 -4.64
C LYS A 114 10.23 2.06 -5.73
N ARG A 115 10.06 0.79 -5.35
CA ARG A 115 9.86 -0.25 -6.35
C ARG A 115 8.55 0.00 -7.11
N GLN A 116 8.56 -0.39 -8.37
CA GLN A 116 7.42 -0.36 -9.29
C GLN A 116 7.01 -1.80 -9.55
#